data_AF-A0A5Q0BNR4-F1
#
_entry.id   AF-A0A5Q0BNR4-F1
#
_cell.length_a   1.000
_cell.length_b   1.000
_cell.length_c   1.000
_cell.angle_alpha   90.00
_cell.angle_beta   90.00
_cell.angle_gamma   90.00
#
_symmetry.space_group_name_H-M   'P 1'
#
loop_
_entity.id
_entity.type
_entity.pdbx_description
1 polymer ?
#
loop_
_entity_poly.entity_id
_entity_poly.type
_entity_poly.pdbx_seq_one_letter_code
_entity_poly.pdbx_strand_id
1 'polypeptide(L)'
;MEPSLGELIQQGLKLMLIGMGIVYLFLMLLVWVINVSSRIISRFDPEPLPLHEHSALPESAVSDDEASDAMELVAVISAALHRYRNQ
;
A
#
# COMPACT_ATOMS: atom_id res chain seq x y z
N MET A 1 -10.14 54.72 3.19
CA MET A 1 -9.91 53.84 4.34
C MET A 1 -8.74 52.96 3.97
N GLU A 2 -7.55 53.29 4.43
CA GLU A 2 -6.35 52.47 4.20
C GLU A 2 -6.57 51.13 4.90
N PRO A 3 -6.57 50.00 4.19
CA PRO A 3 -6.78 48.70 4.81
C PRO A 3 -5.62 48.43 5.78
N SER A 4 -5.96 48.09 7.02
CA SER A 4 -4.95 47.81 8.03
C SER A 4 -4.18 46.54 7.66
N LEU A 5 -2.86 46.52 7.86
CA LEU A 5 -2.02 45.35 7.56
C LEU A 5 -2.53 44.05 8.20
N GLY A 6 -3.16 44.15 9.37
CA GLY A 6 -3.79 43.01 10.05
C GLY A 6 -4.91 42.38 9.23
N GLU A 7 -5.69 43.18 8.50
CA GLU A 7 -6.80 42.72 7.68
C GLU A 7 -6.32 41.96 6.44
N LEU A 8 -5.22 42.42 5.81
CA LEU A 8 -4.57 41.72 4.69
C LEU A 8 -3.96 40.39 5.15
N ILE A 9 -3.25 40.38 6.28
CA ILE A 9 -2.66 39.15 6.84
C ILE A 9 -3.76 38.16 7.22
N GLN A 10 -4.87 38.62 7.80
CA GLN A 10 -6.00 37.77 8.15
C GLN A 10 -6.68 37.17 6.91
N GLN A 11 -6.83 37.95 5.83
CA GLN A 11 -7.33 37.45 4.55
C GLN A 11 -6.37 36.42 3.93
N GLY A 12 -5.07 36.68 3.92
CA GLY A 12 -4.05 35.76 3.41
C GLY A 12 -4.04 34.43 4.17
N LEU A 13 -4.12 34.48 5.51
CA LEU A 13 -4.19 33.31 6.36
C LEU A 13 -5.47 32.49 6.10
N LYS A 14 -6.61 33.17 5.97
CA LYS A 14 -7.89 32.52 5.63
C LYS A 14 -7.81 31.83 4.27
N LEU A 15 -7.20 32.48 3.28
CA LEU A 15 -7.00 31.90 1.94
C LEU A 15 -6.09 30.67 1.97
N MET A 16 -4.98 30.73 2.72
CA MET A 16 -4.06 29.61 2.90
C MET A 16 -4.75 28.42 3.55
N LEU A 17 -5.51 28.65 4.62
CA LEU A 17 -6.22 27.60 5.34
C LEU A 17 -7.28 26.93 4.46
N ILE A 18 -8.01 27.72 3.68
CA ILE A 18 -9.00 27.22 2.71
C ILE A 18 -8.32 26.40 1.60
N GLY A 19 -7.26 26.94 1.00
CA GLY A 19 -6.53 26.27 -0.07
C GLY A 19 -5.92 24.95 0.39
N MET A 20 -5.24 24.95 1.54
CA MET A 20 -4.68 23.74 2.15
C MET A 20 -5.77 22.76 2.55
N GLY A 21 -6.90 23.24 3.09
CA GLY A 21 -8.04 22.40 3.48
C GLY A 21 -8.68 21.69 2.30
N ILE A 22 -8.91 22.39 1.18
CA ILE A 22 -9.50 21.79 -0.03
C ILE A 22 -8.55 20.74 -0.62
N VAL A 23 -7.25 21.04 -0.70
CA VAL A 23 -6.26 20.06 -1.19
C VAL A 23 -6.24 18.82 -0.28
N TYR A 24 -6.22 19.02 1.03
CA TYR A 24 -6.26 17.90 1.98
C TYR A 24 -7.54 17.06 1.81
N LEU A 25 -8.71 17.70 1.69
CA LEU A 25 -9.98 17.02 1.49
C LEU A 25 -9.99 16.23 0.18
N PHE A 26 -9.44 16.82 -0.90
CA PHE A 26 -9.34 16.18 -2.20
C PHE A 26 -8.42 14.96 -2.16
N LEU A 27 -7.23 15.08 -1.56
CA LEU A 27 -6.31 13.97 -1.39
C LEU A 27 -6.90 12.86 -0.51
N MET A 28 -7.57 13.22 0.60
CA MET A 28 -8.24 12.26 1.48
C MET A 28 -9.32 11.48 0.73
N LEU A 29 -10.11 12.15 -0.12
CA LEU A 29 -11.10 11.52 -0.97
C LEU A 29 -10.43 10.60 -2.02
N LEU A 30 -9.35 11.04 -2.65
CA LEU A 30 -8.61 10.27 -3.65
C LEU A 30 -8.02 8.99 -3.04
N VAL A 31 -7.40 9.10 -1.86
CA VAL A 31 -6.90 7.95 -1.08
C VAL A 31 -8.03 6.99 -0.73
N TRP A 32 -9.20 7.52 -0.32
CA TRP A 32 -10.36 6.69 -0.02
C TRP A 32 -10.85 5.91 -1.25
N VAL A 33 -10.93 6.55 -2.41
CA VAL A 33 -11.29 5.90 -3.68
C VAL A 33 -10.28 4.81 -4.06
N ILE A 34 -8.97 5.07 -3.92
CA ILE A 34 -7.94 4.07 -4.19
C ILE A 34 -8.06 2.87 -3.23
N ASN A 35 -8.36 3.13 -1.95
CA ASN A 35 -8.56 2.07 -0.96
C ASN A 35 -9.80 1.21 -1.29
N VAL A 36 -10.91 1.86 -1.68
CA VAL A 36 -12.12 1.17 -2.14
C VAL A 36 -11.82 0.35 -3.40
N SER A 37 -11.06 0.90 -4.34
CA SER A 37 -10.60 0.17 -5.53
C SER A 37 -9.80 -1.09 -5.14
N SER A 38 -8.85 -0.97 -4.21
CA SER A 38 -8.08 -2.13 -3.69
C SER A 38 -8.98 -3.18 -3.01
N ARG A 39 -10.00 -2.75 -2.25
CA ARG A 39 -10.99 -3.65 -1.64
C ARG A 39 -11.91 -4.32 -2.65
N ILE A 40 -12.24 -3.64 -3.74
CA ILE A 40 -13.04 -4.20 -4.82
C ILE A 40 -12.19 -5.25 -5.55
N ILE A 41 -10.98 -4.88 -6.00
CA ILE A 41 -10.06 -5.79 -6.71
C ILE A 41 -9.79 -7.06 -5.89
N SER A 42 -9.41 -6.93 -4.62
CA SER A 42 -9.13 -8.10 -3.75
C SER A 42 -10.34 -8.99 -3.47
N ARG A 43 -11.56 -8.51 -3.71
CA ARG A 43 -12.80 -9.28 -3.54
C ARG A 43 -13.26 -9.96 -4.83
N PHE A 44 -12.83 -9.45 -5.99
CA PHE A 44 -13.13 -10.05 -7.30
C PHE A 44 -12.07 -11.07 -7.74
N ASP A 45 -10.80 -10.94 -7.31
CA ASP A 45 -9.76 -11.96 -7.41
C ASP A 45 -9.40 -12.48 -6.00
N PRO A 46 -10.14 -13.44 -5.44
CA PRO A 46 -9.72 -14.15 -4.24
C PRO A 46 -8.66 -15.18 -4.62
N GLU A 47 -7.51 -14.74 -5.11
CA GLU A 47 -6.28 -15.50 -4.91
C GLU A 47 -5.47 -14.69 -3.91
N PRO A 48 -5.52 -15.04 -2.61
CA PRO A 48 -4.62 -14.47 -1.64
C PRO A 48 -3.23 -14.98 -2.02
N LEU A 49 -2.56 -14.26 -2.92
CA LEU A 49 -1.12 -14.23 -2.88
C LEU A 49 -0.81 -13.77 -1.46
N PRO A 50 -0.19 -14.59 -0.61
CA PRO A 50 0.32 -14.08 0.64
C PRO A 50 1.23 -12.95 0.21
N LEU A 51 0.79 -11.71 0.45
CA LEU A 51 1.72 -10.63 0.65
C LEU A 51 2.53 -11.16 1.81
N HIS A 52 3.68 -11.77 1.49
CA HIS A 52 4.81 -11.71 2.37
C HIS A 52 4.92 -10.22 2.67
N GLU A 53 4.31 -9.82 3.80
CA GLU A 53 4.98 -8.92 4.70
C GLU A 53 6.43 -9.37 4.65
N HIS A 54 7.24 -8.65 3.87
CA HIS A 54 8.61 -8.40 4.25
C HIS A 54 8.51 -7.67 5.59
N SER A 55 8.13 -8.43 6.63
CA SER A 55 8.64 -8.24 7.95
C SER A 55 10.13 -8.36 7.75
N ALA A 56 10.80 -7.23 7.83
CA ALA A 56 12.24 -7.17 7.94
C ALA A 56 12.62 -8.00 9.17
N LEU A 57 12.82 -9.30 8.99
CA LEU A 57 13.54 -10.11 9.94
C LEU A 57 15.01 -10.08 9.53
N PRO A 58 15.92 -9.79 10.47
CA PRO A 58 17.34 -9.77 10.19
C PRO A 58 17.75 -11.19 9.79
N GLU A 59 18.53 -11.27 8.72
CA GLU A 59 19.26 -12.43 8.25
C GLU A 59 19.93 -13.15 9.44
N SER A 60 19.24 -14.14 10.00
CA SER A 60 19.83 -15.11 10.91
C SER A 60 20.21 -16.30 10.07
N ALA A 61 21.50 -16.58 10.04
CA ALA A 61 22.15 -17.64 9.28
C ALA A 61 21.35 -18.94 9.32
N VAL A 62 20.69 -19.26 8.20
CA VAL A 62 20.05 -20.55 7.97
C VAL A 62 21.17 -21.53 7.63
N SER A 63 21.27 -22.63 8.37
CA SER A 63 22.17 -23.75 8.05
C SER A 63 21.83 -24.36 6.69
N ASP A 64 22.83 -24.74 5.90
CA ASP A 64 22.69 -25.25 4.52
C ASP A 64 21.66 -26.39 4.37
N ASP A 65 21.47 -27.19 5.42
CA ASP A 65 20.50 -28.31 5.47
C ASP A 65 19.03 -27.81 5.42
N GLU A 66 18.73 -26.72 6.11
CA GLU A 66 17.37 -26.15 6.21
C GLU A 66 17.03 -25.32 4.95
N ALA A 67 18.05 -24.74 4.31
CA ALA A 67 17.91 -24.11 3.00
C ALA A 67 17.65 -25.14 1.88
N SER A 68 18.25 -26.33 1.97
CA SER A 68 18.02 -27.42 1.01
C SER A 68 16.60 -27.97 1.11
N ASP A 69 16.09 -28.19 2.32
CA ASP A 69 14.72 -28.65 2.54
C ASP A 69 13.69 -27.62 2.06
N ALA A 70 13.92 -26.33 2.34
CA ALA A 70 13.07 -25.25 1.81
C ALA A 70 13.06 -25.20 0.27
N MET A 71 14.21 -25.45 -0.37
CA MET A 71 14.32 -25.49 -1.83
C MET A 71 13.61 -26.71 -2.43
N GLU A 72 13.70 -27.88 -1.79
CA GLU A 72 12.99 -29.10 -2.19
C GLU A 72 11.48 -28.90 -2.09
N LEU A 73 10.99 -28.35 -0.97
CA LEU A 73 9.58 -28.06 -0.77
C LEU A 73 9.02 -27.09 -1.82
N VAL A 74 9.74 -26.01 -2.13
CA VAL A 74 9.35 -25.07 -3.20
C VAL A 74 9.32 -25.76 -4.56
N ALA A 75 10.29 -26.63 -4.86
CA ALA A 75 10.34 -27.38 -6.11
C ALA A 75 9.12 -28.31 -6.27
N VAL A 76 8.78 -29.07 -5.22
CA VAL A 76 7.62 -29.99 -5.24
C VAL A 76 6.30 -29.23 -5.40
N ILE A 77 6.12 -28.11 -4.69
CA ILE A 77 4.91 -27.27 -4.80
C ILE A 77 4.80 -26.69 -6.22
N SER A 78 5.91 -26.21 -6.78
CA SER A 78 5.93 -25.65 -8.14
C SER A 78 5.56 -26.69 -9.21
N ALA A 79 6.05 -27.93 -9.06
CA ALA A 79 5.74 -29.04 -9.96
C ALA A 79 4.26 -29.45 -9.86
N ALA A 80 3.71 -29.48 -8.65
CA ALA A 80 2.30 -29.75 -8.42
C ALA A 80 1.39 -28.68 -9.06
N LEU A 81 1.72 -27.39 -8.88
CA LEU A 81 0.98 -26.29 -9.51
C LEU A 81 1.05 -26.34 -11.04
N HIS A 82 2.23 -26.65 -11.60
CA HIS A 82 2.42 -26.77 -13.04
C HIS A 82 1.57 -27.89 -13.64
N ARG A 83 1.46 -29.03 -12.93
CA ARG A 83 0.61 -30.16 -13.31
C ARG A 83 -0.87 -29.78 -13.32
N TYR A 84 -1.33 -29.02 -12.33
CA TYR A 84 -2.73 -28.59 -12.19
C TYR A 84 -3.14 -27.59 -13.27
N ARG A 85 -2.27 -26.61 -13.61
CA ARG A 85 -2.57 -25.59 -14.63
C ARG A 85 -2.57 -26.14 -16.06
N ASN A 86 -1.91 -27.28 -16.29
CA ASN A 86 -1.84 -27.93 -17.59
C ASN A 86 -2.84 -29.11 -17.71
N GLN A 87 -3.74 -29.26 -16.73
CA GLN A 87 -4.98 -30.02 -16.84
C GLN A 87 -6.15 -29.07 -17.12
#